data_AF-A0A0E0LBB3-F1
#
_entry.id   AF-A0A0E0LBB3-F1
#
_cell.length_a   1.000
_cell.length_b   1.000
_cell.length_c   1.000
_cell.angle_alpha   90.00
_cell.angle_beta   90.00
_cell.angle_gamma   90.00
#
_symmetry.space_group_name_H-M   'P 1'
#
loop_
_entity.id
_entity.type
_entity.pdbx_description
1 polymer ?
#
loop_
_entity_poly.entity_id
_entity_poly.type
_entity_poly.pdbx_seq_one_letter_code
_entity_poly.pdbx_strand_id
1 'polypeptide(L)'
;MVLRMMLLMTRVHREGDQVGTKFKCCKEDVTSERYLGTVQVFRFYIRCSRYSSEIIVRTNPANGPYAIESGTTRPSYKAWPSSAVAARQEECGDDDDAMRALNDHCRDTRREMGMDH
;
A
#
# COMPACT_ATOMS: atom_id res chain seq x y z
N MET A 1 -20.82 14.96 7.21
CA MET A 1 -20.11 15.44 8.43
C MET A 1 -18.74 15.98 8.04
N VAL A 2 -18.23 17.06 8.66
CA VAL A 2 -16.90 17.62 8.30
C VAL A 2 -15.85 17.16 9.30
N LEU A 3 -14.72 16.66 8.80
CA LEU A 3 -13.62 16.12 9.58
C LEU A 3 -12.29 16.75 9.15
N ARG A 4 -11.25 16.58 9.96
CA ARG A 4 -9.88 16.90 9.57
C ARG A 4 -9.04 15.63 9.58
N MET A 5 -8.57 15.21 8.40
CA MET A 5 -7.86 13.95 8.21
C MET A 5 -6.50 14.18 7.55
N MET A 6 -5.52 13.36 7.92
CA MET A 6 -4.18 13.36 7.33
C MET A 6 -4.12 12.26 6.27
N LEU A 7 -3.67 12.61 5.06
CA LEU A 7 -3.44 11.64 4.00
C LEU A 7 -1.97 11.24 4.00
N LEU A 8 -1.70 9.93 4.02
CA LEU A 8 -0.35 9.40 4.21
C LEU A 8 0.56 9.79 3.04
N MET A 9 0.09 9.64 1.80
CA MET A 9 0.79 10.04 0.57
C MET A 9 -0.27 10.17 -0.54
N THR A 10 -0.44 11.33 -1.17
CA THR A 10 -1.27 11.46 -2.39
C THR A 10 -0.64 12.46 -3.33
N ARG A 11 -0.31 11.99 -4.54
CA ARG A 11 0.08 12.84 -5.64
C ARG A 11 -1.16 13.26 -6.42
N VAL A 12 -1.59 14.49 -6.20
CA VAL A 12 -2.67 15.11 -6.98
C VAL A 12 -2.15 15.31 -8.40
N HIS A 13 -2.94 15.00 -9.43
CA HIS A 13 -2.47 14.89 -10.81
C HIS A 13 -1.75 16.14 -11.37
N ARG A 14 -1.98 17.31 -10.75
CA ARG A 14 -1.45 18.62 -11.14
C ARG A 14 -0.58 19.28 -10.07
N GLU A 15 -0.42 18.65 -8.90
CA GLU A 15 0.38 19.19 -7.80
C GLU A 15 1.41 18.16 -7.34
N GLY A 16 2.55 18.64 -6.84
CA GLY A 16 3.55 17.78 -6.22
C GLY A 16 2.97 16.94 -5.06
N ASP A 17 3.78 16.02 -4.54
CA ASP A 17 3.37 15.11 -3.48
C ASP A 17 3.03 15.88 -2.19
N GLN A 18 1.77 15.78 -1.72
CA GLN A 18 1.34 16.40 -0.47
C GLN A 18 1.35 15.38 0.66
N VAL A 19 2.55 15.16 1.20
CA VAL A 19 2.81 14.21 2.28
C VAL A 19 2.53 14.86 3.63
N GLY A 20 1.72 14.20 4.48
CA GLY A 20 1.55 14.59 5.88
C GLY A 20 0.78 15.90 6.12
N THR A 21 0.03 16.39 5.13
CA THR A 21 -0.83 17.57 5.31
C THR A 21 -2.19 17.16 5.86
N LYS A 22 -2.71 17.94 6.83
CA LYS A 22 -4.05 17.74 7.40
C LYS A 22 -5.08 18.50 6.57
N PHE A 23 -5.99 17.78 5.93
CA PHE A 23 -7.05 18.35 5.10
C PHE A 23 -8.36 18.42 5.85
N LYS A 24 -9.16 19.45 5.52
CA LYS A 24 -10.58 19.47 5.85
C LYS A 24 -11.30 18.59 4.83
N CYS A 25 -12.00 17.56 5.30
CA CYS A 25 -12.73 16.63 4.44
C CYS A 25 -14.21 16.57 4.82
N CYS A 26 -15.07 16.30 3.84
CA CYS A 26 -16.47 15.96 4.09
C CYS A 26 -16.61 14.44 4.03
N LYS A 27 -17.14 13.84 5.09
CA LYS A 27 -17.53 12.43 5.15
C LYS A 27 -18.99 12.30 4.76
N GLU A 28 -19.23 11.38 3.83
CA GLU A 28 -20.53 10.85 3.43
C GLU A 28 -20.59 9.35 3.77
N ASP A 29 -21.71 8.95 4.35
CA ASP A 29 -22.01 7.57 4.71
C ASP A 29 -22.74 6.88 3.55
N VAL A 30 -22.10 5.93 2.88
CA VAL A 30 -22.70 5.22 1.74
C VAL A 30 -23.49 4.03 2.26
N THR A 31 -24.77 4.25 2.55
CA THR A 31 -25.64 3.21 3.12
C THR A 31 -25.87 2.04 2.17
N SER A 32 -25.78 2.25 0.86
CA SER A 32 -26.01 1.22 -0.17
C SER A 32 -24.94 0.14 -0.24
N GLU A 33 -23.76 0.38 0.34
CA GLU A 33 -22.59 -0.49 0.18
C GLU A 33 -22.02 -0.87 1.54
N ARG A 34 -22.71 -1.74 2.28
CA ARG A 34 -22.17 -2.34 3.52
C ARG A 34 -21.36 -3.57 3.18
N TYR A 35 -20.10 -3.59 3.59
CA TYR A 35 -19.26 -4.77 3.44
C TYR A 35 -19.63 -5.81 4.49
N LEU A 36 -19.90 -7.05 4.04
CA LEU A 36 -20.36 -8.17 4.88
C LEU A 36 -21.56 -7.81 5.79
N GLY A 37 -22.41 -6.86 5.36
CA GLY A 37 -23.61 -6.43 6.08
C GLY A 37 -23.40 -5.59 7.34
N THR A 38 -22.20 -5.59 7.92
CA THR A 38 -21.87 -4.95 9.21
C THR A 38 -20.92 -3.77 9.08
N VAL A 39 -19.97 -3.81 8.14
CA VAL A 39 -18.95 -2.75 8.01
C VAL A 39 -19.43 -1.65 7.08
N GLN A 40 -19.48 -0.43 7.59
CA GLN A 40 -19.88 0.75 6.83
C GLN A 40 -18.76 1.23 5.90
N VAL A 41 -19.12 1.54 4.66
CA VAL A 41 -18.22 2.16 3.70
C VAL A 41 -18.45 3.67 3.71
N PHE A 42 -17.36 4.41 3.86
CA PHE A 42 -17.38 5.87 3.86
C PHE A 42 -16.74 6.40 2.59
N ARG A 43 -17.30 7.51 2.08
CA ARG A 43 -16.67 8.34 1.05
C ARG A 43 -16.24 9.67 1.67
N PHE A 44 -15.02 10.05 1.37
CA PHE A 44 -14.42 11.30 1.81
C PHE A 44 -14.14 12.19 0.61
N TYR A 45 -14.67 13.40 0.70
CA TYR A 45 -14.43 14.47 -0.26
C TYR A 45 -13.38 15.41 0.30
N ILE A 46 -12.28 15.52 -0.41
CA ILE A 46 -11.14 16.36 -0.05
C ILE A 46 -10.99 17.41 -1.14
N ARG A 47 -11.09 18.69 -0.76
CA ARG A 47 -10.80 19.79 -1.67
C ARG A 47 -9.33 20.17 -1.57
N CYS A 48 -8.63 20.16 -2.70
CA CYS A 48 -7.30 20.73 -2.79
C CYS A 48 -7.38 22.26 -2.66
N SER A 49 -6.51 22.87 -1.84
CA SER A 49 -6.49 24.32 -1.62
C SER A 49 -6.06 25.12 -2.84
N ARG A 50 -5.33 24.49 -3.78
CA ARG A 50 -4.64 25.16 -4.89
C ARG A 50 -5.39 25.06 -6.20
N TYR A 51 -5.93 23.88 -6.50
CA TYR A 51 -6.55 23.60 -7.81
C TYR A 51 -8.07 23.51 -7.76
N SER A 52 -8.68 23.70 -6.59
CA SER A 52 -10.13 23.53 -6.35
C SER A 52 -10.69 22.17 -6.78
N SER A 53 -9.81 21.23 -7.15
CA SER A 53 -10.13 19.88 -7.56
C SER A 53 -10.53 19.06 -6.34
N GLU A 54 -11.50 18.18 -6.55
CA GLU A 54 -11.99 17.27 -5.54
C GLU A 54 -11.32 15.90 -5.69
N ILE A 55 -10.84 15.39 -4.57
CA ILE A 55 -10.29 14.04 -4.45
C ILE A 55 -11.32 13.24 -3.67
N ILE A 56 -11.75 12.12 -4.26
CA ILE A 56 -12.75 11.23 -3.68
C ILE A 56 -12.04 9.96 -3.22
N VAL A 57 -12.12 9.71 -1.92
CA VAL A 57 -11.48 8.56 -1.27
C VAL A 57 -12.55 7.70 -0.63
N ARG A 58 -12.53 6.40 -0.91
CA ARG A 58 -13.48 5.42 -0.41
C ARG A 58 -12.80 4.40 0.50
N THR A 59 -13.44 4.06 1.61
CA THR A 59 -12.95 2.99 2.49
C THR A 59 -13.11 1.62 1.83
N ASN A 60 -12.04 0.83 1.77
CA ASN A 60 -12.07 -0.55 1.28
C ASN A 60 -11.78 -1.54 2.42
N PRO A 61 -12.80 -2.09 3.08
CA PRO A 61 -12.62 -3.02 4.20
C PRO A 61 -12.07 -4.40 3.81
N ALA A 62 -12.06 -4.78 2.53
CA ALA A 62 -11.58 -6.09 2.08
C ALA A 62 -10.05 -6.15 1.94
N ASN A 63 -9.45 -5.08 1.45
CA ASN A 63 -8.08 -5.11 0.93
C ASN A 63 -7.10 -4.19 1.69
N GLY A 64 -7.56 -3.51 2.75
CA GLY A 64 -6.73 -2.62 3.56
C GLY A 64 -6.84 -1.14 3.16
N PRO A 65 -5.81 -0.52 2.53
CA PRO A 65 -5.76 0.92 2.34
C PRO A 65 -6.94 1.46 1.52
N TYR A 66 -7.29 2.72 1.78
CA TYR A 66 -8.36 3.45 1.09
C TYR A 66 -8.22 3.37 -0.44
N ALA A 67 -9.36 3.19 -1.12
CA ALA A 67 -9.46 3.24 -2.57
C ALA A 67 -9.66 4.69 -3.03
N ILE A 68 -9.05 5.05 -4.15
CA ILE A 68 -9.20 6.36 -4.78
C ILE A 68 -10.18 6.20 -5.95
N GLU A 69 -11.26 6.97 -5.95
CA GLU A 69 -12.23 6.99 -7.06
C GLU A 69 -11.91 8.11 -8.08
N SER A 70 -11.41 9.26 -7.62
CA SER A 70 -11.15 10.42 -8.50
C SER A 70 -10.06 11.35 -7.96
N GLY A 71 -9.34 12.01 -8.88
CA GLY A 71 -8.52 13.18 -8.57
C GLY A 71 -7.08 12.96 -8.11
N THR A 72 -6.64 11.71 -7.92
CA THR A 72 -5.25 11.41 -7.55
C THR A 72 -4.77 10.12 -8.20
N THR A 73 -3.50 10.08 -8.59
CA THR A 73 -2.82 8.80 -8.84
C THR A 73 -2.48 8.24 -7.47
N ARG A 74 -2.76 6.94 -7.23
CA ARG A 74 -2.20 6.26 -6.06
C ARG A 74 -0.69 6.45 -6.13
N PRO A 75 -0.02 7.04 -5.12
CA PRO A 75 1.43 7.07 -5.13
C PRO A 75 1.91 5.64 -5.31
N SER A 76 2.94 5.45 -6.13
CA SER A 76 3.66 4.19 -6.16
C SER A 76 4.01 3.89 -4.72
N TYR A 77 3.30 2.92 -4.11
CA TYR A 77 3.82 2.27 -2.94
C TYR A 77 5.19 1.83 -3.42
N LYS A 78 6.28 2.33 -2.80
CA LYS A 78 7.52 1.59 -2.92
C LYS A 78 7.14 0.25 -2.32
N ALA A 79 6.83 -0.71 -3.19
CA ALA A 79 6.82 -2.10 -2.83
C ALA A 79 8.13 -2.24 -2.07
N TRP A 80 8.04 -2.64 -0.81
CA TRP A 80 9.13 -3.43 -0.30
C TRP A 80 9.48 -4.41 -1.41
N PRO A 81 10.76 -4.50 -1.84
CA PRO A 81 11.12 -5.17 -3.08
C PRO A 81 10.34 -6.48 -3.19
N SER A 82 9.72 -6.65 -4.34
CA SER A 82 8.81 -7.73 -4.71
C SER A 82 9.41 -9.14 -4.59
N SER A 83 10.53 -9.32 -3.90
CA SER A 83 11.12 -10.62 -3.62
C SER A 83 10.19 -11.50 -2.77
N ALA A 84 9.36 -10.91 -1.90
CA ALA A 84 8.44 -11.70 -1.06
C ALA A 84 7.20 -12.24 -1.80
N VAL A 85 6.79 -11.62 -2.91
CA VAL A 85 5.64 -12.10 -3.73
C VAL A 85 6.07 -12.88 -4.96
N ALA A 86 7.30 -12.69 -5.46
CA ALA A 86 7.90 -13.56 -6.47
C ALA A 86 8.32 -14.92 -5.88
N ALA A 87 8.82 -14.95 -4.64
CA ALA A 87 9.24 -16.19 -3.98
C ALA A 87 8.11 -17.23 -3.86
N ARG A 88 6.85 -16.80 -3.69
CA ARG A 88 5.70 -17.71 -3.56
C ARG A 88 5.27 -18.38 -4.86
N GLN A 89 5.71 -17.89 -6.02
CA GLN A 89 5.36 -18.47 -7.32
C GLN A 89 6.45 -19.42 -7.84
N GLU A 90 7.67 -19.33 -7.32
CA GLU A 90 8.79 -20.25 -7.64
C GLU A 90 8.90 -21.47 -6.70
N GLU A 91 8.12 -21.53 -5.61
CA GLU A 91 8.10 -22.68 -4.66
C GLU A 91 7.52 -23.99 -5.25
N CYS A 92 7.21 -24.04 -6.56
CA CYS A 92 6.89 -25.28 -7.27
C CYS A 92 8.08 -25.79 -8.13
N GLY A 93 9.30 -25.32 -7.84
CA GLY A 93 10.54 -25.78 -8.49
C GLY A 93 11.43 -26.55 -7.51
N ASP A 94 11.48 -27.86 -7.72
CA ASP A 94 12.55 -28.81 -7.33
C ASP A 94 13.15 -28.69 -5.92
N ASP A 95 12.91 -29.69 -5.06
CA ASP A 95 13.52 -29.83 -3.72
C ASP A 95 15.07 -29.69 -3.72
N ASP A 96 15.71 -29.95 -4.87
CA ASP A 96 17.15 -29.79 -5.10
C ASP A 96 17.63 -28.32 -4.99
N ASP A 97 16.81 -27.35 -5.40
CA ASP A 97 17.20 -25.92 -5.35
C ASP A 97 17.16 -25.36 -3.93
N ALA A 98 16.19 -25.82 -3.12
CA ALA A 98 16.12 -25.49 -1.69
C ALA A 98 17.32 -26.04 -0.92
N MET A 99 17.75 -27.28 -1.22
CA MET A 99 18.93 -27.90 -0.60
C MET A 99 20.22 -27.20 -1.03
N ARG A 100 20.30 -26.74 -2.28
CA ARG A 100 21.43 -25.97 -2.81
C ARG A 100 21.56 -24.60 -2.14
N ALA A 101 20.45 -23.86 -2.01
CA ALA A 101 20.44 -22.55 -1.34
C ALA A 101 20.90 -22.66 0.13
N LEU A 102 20.52 -23.74 0.82
CA LEU A 102 20.92 -23.98 2.21
C LEU A 102 22.41 -24.34 2.32
N ASN A 103 22.96 -25.08 1.35
CA ASN A 103 24.40 -25.38 1.27
C ASN A 103 25.23 -24.11 1.00
N ASP A 104 24.78 -23.26 0.09
CA ASP A 104 25.42 -21.97 -0.21
C ASP A 104 25.43 -21.05 1.02
N HIS A 105 24.31 -20.95 1.76
CA HIS A 105 24.26 -20.18 3.01
C HIS A 105 25.22 -20.72 4.09
N CYS A 106 25.30 -22.05 4.24
CA CYS A 106 26.27 -22.69 5.16
C CYS A 106 27.72 -22.43 4.74
N ARG A 107 28.00 -22.43 3.44
CA ARG A 107 29.35 -22.17 2.89
C ARG A 107 29.75 -20.72 3.09
N ASP A 108 28.83 -19.78 2.90
CA ASP A 108 29.08 -18.35 3.11
C ASP A 108 29.26 -18.05 4.60
N THR A 109 28.42 -18.63 5.47
CA THR A 109 28.62 -18.55 6.93
C THR A 109 30.00 -19.08 7.33
N ARG A 110 30.45 -20.21 6.75
CA ARG A 110 31.78 -20.78 7.04
C ARG A 110 32.94 -19.88 6.60
N ARG A 111 32.79 -19.17 5.47
CA ARG A 111 33.76 -18.20 4.95
C ARG A 111 33.81 -16.93 5.81
N GLU A 112 32.66 -16.40 6.21
CA GLU A 112 32.57 -15.25 7.10
C GLU A 112 33.19 -15.54 8.48
N MET A 113 33.04 -16.78 8.95
CA MET A 113 33.65 -17.25 10.20
C MET A 113 35.15 -17.57 10.07
N GLY A 114 35.76 -17.34 8.89
CA GLY A 114 37.20 -17.52 8.67
C GLY A 114 37.69 -18.95 8.85
N MET A 115 36.80 -19.95 8.70
CA MET A 115 37.13 -21.37 8.92
C MET A 115 37.74 -22.03 7.67
N ASP A 116 37.68 -21.37 6.51
CA ASP A 116 38.41 -21.75 5.29
C ASP A 116 39.74 -20.96 5.27
N HIS A 117 40.87 -21.66 5.46
CA HIS A 117 42.24 -21.14 5.35
C HIS A 117 42.87 -21.59 4.02
#